data_AF-A0A7X6Z713-F1
#
_entry.id   AF-A0A7X6Z713-F1
#
_cell.length_a   1.000
_cell.length_b   1.000
_cell.length_c   1.000
_cell.angle_alpha   90.00
_cell.angle_beta   90.00
_cell.angle_gamma   90.00
#
_symmetry.space_group_name_H-M   'P 1'
#
loop_
_entity.id
_entity.type
_entity.pdbx_description
1 polymer ?
#
loop_
_entity_poly.entity_id
_entity_poly.type
_entity_poly.pdbx_seq_one_letter_code
_entity_poly.pdbx_strand_id
1 'polypeptide(L)' 'AARCMAEKIVASPEEADMALIMGLGFPRFRGGALRHIDQTGLKAYVELCDHYAHLGKAYEAPQILRDMAAKGETFFS' A
#
# COMPACT_ATOMS: atom_id res chain seq x y z
N ALA A 1 0.57 5.89 1.12
CA ALA A 1 0.44 5.04 2.33
C ALA A 1 1.69 4.18 2.56
N ALA A 2 2.06 3.25 1.68
CA ALA A 2 3.21 2.36 1.90
C ALA A 2 4.55 3.06 2.16
N ARG A 3 4.87 4.18 1.47
CA ARG A 3 6.06 5.00 1.77
C ARG A 3 5.99 5.63 3.16
N CYS A 4 4.83 6.19 3.54
CA CYS A 4 4.60 6.76 4.87
C CYS A 4 4.73 5.71 5.99
N MET A 5 4.36 4.46 5.73
CA MET A 5 4.62 3.33 6.63
C MET A 5 6.12 3.05 6.76
N ALA A 6 6.84 2.99 5.63
CA ALA A 6 8.28 2.75 5.62
C ALA A 6 9.08 3.85 6.33
N GLU A 7 8.66 5.10 6.16
CA GLU A 7 9.26 6.28 6.78
C GLU A 7 8.79 6.50 8.24
N LYS A 8 7.94 5.62 8.77
CA LYS A 8 7.37 5.71 10.13
C LYS A 8 6.64 7.04 10.42
N ILE A 9 6.03 7.61 9.38
CA ILE A 9 5.18 8.81 9.49
C ILE A 9 3.83 8.47 10.14
N VAL A 10 3.36 7.22 9.93
CA VAL A 10 2.14 6.65 10.51
C VAL A 10 2.53 5.47 11.39
N ALA A 11 1.85 5.28 12.52
CA ALA A 11 2.27 4.28 13.51
C ALA A 11 1.80 2.85 13.16
N SER A 12 0.64 2.71 12.50
CA SER A 12 0.13 1.41 12.07
C SER A 12 -0.64 1.46 10.73
N PRO A 13 -0.82 0.31 10.04
CA PRO A 13 -1.63 0.22 8.83
C PRO A 13 -3.09 0.64 9.05
N GLU A 14 -3.66 0.31 10.21
CA GLU A 14 -5.03 0.66 10.60
C GLU A 14 -5.20 2.17 10.68
N GLU A 15 -4.27 2.87 11.34
CA GLU A 15 -4.30 4.33 11.43
C GLU A 15 -4.21 4.99 10.06
N ALA A 16 -3.32 4.50 9.20
CA ALA A 16 -3.15 5.02 7.85
C ALA A 16 -4.43 4.87 7.01
N ASP A 17 -5.08 3.71 7.07
CA ASP A 17 -6.30 3.45 6.31
C ASP A 17 -7.51 4.20 6.88
N MET A 18 -7.62 4.30 8.21
CA MET A 18 -8.65 5.11 8.87
C MET A 18 -8.49 6.61 8.54
N ALA A 19 -7.27 7.13 8.52
CA ALA A 19 -7.00 8.50 8.14
C ALA A 19 -7.41 8.78 6.67
N LEU A 20 -7.21 7.82 5.77
CA LEU A 20 -7.65 7.94 4.37
C LEU A 20 -9.17 7.90 4.25
N ILE A 21 -9.84 7.00 4.96
CA ILE A 21 -11.31 6.90 4.95
C ILE A 21 -11.93 8.19 5.49
N MET A 22 -11.49 8.65 6.65
CA MET A 22 -12.12 9.78 7.35
C MET A 22 -11.66 11.14 6.82
N GLY A 23 -10.42 11.24 6.34
CA GLY A 23 -9.84 12.50 5.85
C GLY A 23 -10.12 12.77 4.37
N LEU A 24 -9.91 11.77 3.51
CA LEU A 24 -10.07 11.92 2.05
C LEU A 24 -11.40 11.36 1.53
N GLY A 25 -12.18 10.68 2.38
CA GLY A 25 -13.41 10.00 1.94
C GLY A 25 -13.13 8.72 1.14
N PHE A 26 -12.02 8.02 1.42
CA PHE A 26 -11.69 6.77 0.73
C PHE A 26 -12.85 5.75 0.86
N PRO A 27 -13.19 4.98 -0.20
CA PRO A 27 -14.33 4.07 -0.18
C PRO A 27 -14.29 3.06 0.98
N ARG A 28 -15.23 3.19 1.93
CA ARG A 28 -15.30 2.35 3.15
C ARG A 28 -15.30 0.85 2.88
N PHE A 29 -15.97 0.40 1.82
CA PHE A 29 -16.06 -1.02 1.47
C PHE A 29 -14.74 -1.61 0.95
N ARG A 30 -13.75 -0.78 0.62
CA ARG A 30 -12.39 -1.21 0.26
C ARG A 30 -11.44 -1.20 1.47
N GLY A 31 -11.90 -0.79 2.64
CA GLY A 31 -11.14 -0.80 3.91
C GLY A 31 -10.01 0.24 4.02
N GLY A 32 -9.49 0.74 2.90
CA GLY A 32 -8.41 1.73 2.87
C GLY A 32 -7.42 1.43 1.74
N ALA A 33 -6.33 2.20 1.65
CA ALA A 33 -5.36 1.99 0.58
C ALA A 33 -4.46 0.77 0.83
N LEU A 34 -4.02 0.55 2.07
CA LEU A 34 -3.20 -0.60 2.43
C LEU A 34 -4.02 -1.89 2.37
N ARG A 35 -5.26 -1.86 2.88
CA ARG A 35 -6.18 -3.00 2.80
C ARG A 35 -6.52 -3.35 1.35
N HIS A 36 -6.63 -2.36 0.48
CA HIS A 36 -6.85 -2.58 -0.95
C HIS A 36 -5.64 -3.25 -1.63
N ILE A 37 -4.41 -2.89 -1.23
CA ILE A 37 -3.19 -3.56 -1.71
C ILE A 37 -3.21 -5.05 -1.30
N ASP A 38 -3.55 -5.35 -0.05
CA ASP A 38 -3.66 -6.74 0.43
C ASP A 38 -4.74 -7.53 -0.33
N GLN A 39 -5.89 -6.93 -0.60
CA GLN A 39 -6.98 -7.56 -1.38
C GLN A 39 -6.56 -7.87 -2.82
N THR A 40 -5.73 -7.01 -3.42
CA THR A 40 -5.18 -7.20 -4.77
C THR A 40 -4.07 -8.26 -4.76
N GLY A 41 -3.41 -8.44 -3.62
CA GLY A 41 -2.22 -9.25 -3.45
C GLY A 41 -0.95 -8.44 -3.72
N LEU A 42 -0.02 -8.44 -2.76
CA LEU A 42 1.20 -7.63 -2.85
C LEU A 42 2.03 -7.93 -4.11
N LYS A 43 2.16 -9.20 -4.48
CA LYS A 43 2.92 -9.59 -5.67
C LYS A 43 2.32 -8.99 -6.95
N ALA A 44 1.01 -9.16 -7.14
CA ALA A 44 0.30 -8.60 -8.29
C ALA A 44 0.36 -7.07 -8.29
N TYR A 45 0.29 -6.45 -7.11
CA TYR A 45 0.40 -5.00 -6.98
C TYR A 45 1.81 -4.48 -7.34
N VAL A 46 2.87 -5.17 -6.93
CA VAL A 46 4.25 -4.82 -7.32
C VAL A 46 4.46 -4.98 -8.83
N GLU A 47 3.96 -6.06 -9.43
CA GLU A 47 3.99 -6.26 -10.89
C GLU A 47 3.25 -5.14 -11.64
N LEU A 48 2.11 -4.69 -11.10
CA LEU A 48 1.35 -3.57 -11.65
C LEU A 48 2.13 -2.24 -11.56
N CYS A 49 2.78 -1.97 -10.42
CA CYS A 49 3.66 -0.82 -10.26
C CYS A 49 4.82 -0.86 -11.26
N ASP A 50 5.43 -2.03 -11.48
CA ASP A 50 6.54 -2.20 -12.42
C ASP A 50 6.10 -1.96 -13.87
N HIS A 51 4.88 -2.36 -14.23
CA HIS A 51 4.30 -2.06 -15.54
C HIS A 51 4.19 -0.55 -15.80
N TYR A 52 3.76 0.22 -14.79
CA TYR A 52 3.57 1.68 -14.90
C TYR A 52 4.77 2.51 -14.44
N ALA A 53 5.90 1.89 -14.08
CA ALA A 53 7.07 2.60 -13.56
C ALA A 53 7.63 3.65 -14.53
N HIS A 54 7.44 3.44 -15.84
CA HIS A 54 7.84 4.39 -16.88
C HIS A 54 7.10 5.74 -16.82
N LEU A 55 5.96 5.83 -16.15
CA LEU A 55 5.20 7.08 -15.95
C LEU A 55 5.83 8.00 -14.88
N GLY A 56 6.86 7.50 -14.16
CA GLY A 56 7.67 8.27 -13.23
C GLY A 56 7.67 7.73 -11.81
N LYS A 57 8.45 8.40 -10.94
CA LYS A 57 8.77 7.96 -9.57
C LYS A 57 7.57 7.70 -8.67
N ALA A 58 6.41 8.30 -8.96
CA ALA A 58 5.18 8.08 -8.20
C ALA A 58 4.64 6.65 -8.35
N TYR A 59 4.90 5.99 -9.49
CA TYR A 59 4.42 4.65 -9.81
C TYR A 59 5.39 3.54 -9.41
N GLU A 60 6.64 3.90 -9.10
CA GLU A 60 7.64 2.95 -8.62
C GLU A 60 7.22 2.34 -7.28
N ALA A 61 7.16 1.01 -7.25
CA ALA A 61 6.90 0.24 -6.04
C ALA A 61 7.95 0.57 -4.95
N PRO A 62 7.53 1.05 -3.77
CA PRO A 62 8.41 1.23 -2.63
C PRO A 62 9.10 -0.08 -2.22
N GLN A 63 10.33 0.00 -1.71
CA GLN A 63 11.10 -1.19 -1.32
C GLN A 63 10.37 -2.07 -0.31
N ILE A 64 9.67 -1.46 0.66
CA ILE A 64 8.84 -2.20 1.64
C ILE A 64 7.82 -3.13 0.96
N LEU A 65 7.19 -2.72 -0.16
CA LEU A 65 6.24 -3.56 -0.87
C LEU A 65 6.93 -4.75 -1.54
N ARG A 66 8.14 -4.55 -2.08
CA ARG A 66 8.93 -5.63 -2.68
C ARG A 66 9.38 -6.63 -1.63
N ASP A 67 9.84 -6.14 -0.48
CA ASP A 67 10.32 -6.97 0.63
C ASP A 67 9.17 -7.80 1.22
N MET A 68 8.01 -7.17 1.45
CA MET A 68 6.81 -7.88 1.93
C MET A 68 6.29 -8.88 0.88
N ALA A 69 6.27 -8.51 -0.41
CA ALA A 69 5.88 -9.42 -1.49
C ALA A 69 6.80 -10.63 -1.59
N ALA A 70 8.12 -10.45 -1.40
CA ALA A 70 9.09 -11.55 -1.41
C ALA A 70 8.91 -12.52 -0.23
N LYS A 71 8.42 -12.02 0.91
CA LYS A 71 8.14 -12.82 2.11
C LYS A 71 6.73 -13.42 2.15
N GLY A 72 5.84 -12.99 1.24
CA GLY A 72 4.43 -13.36 1.28
C GLY A 72 3.67 -12.75 2.46
N GLU A 73 4.15 -11.62 2.97
CA GLU A 73 3.52 -10.88 4.07
C GLU A 73 2.36 -10.00 3.55
N THR A 74 1.45 -9.64 4.45
CA THR A 74 0.35 -8.69 4.22
C THR A 74 0.43 -7.55 5.24
N PHE A 75 -0.16 -6.39 4.92
CA PHE A 75 -0.25 -5.30 5.90
C PHE A 75 -1.19 -5.62 7.05
N PHE A 76 -2.25 -6.37 6.75
CA PHE A 76 -3.21 -6.85 7.71
C PHE A 76 -3.14 -8.39 7.75
N SER A 77 -2.73 -8.93 8.90
CA SER A 77 -2.74 -10.37 9.21
C SER A 77 -3.89 -10.74 10.12
#